data_AF-A0A5D6UZQ0-F1
#
_entry.id   AF-A0A5D6UZQ0-F1
#
_cell.length_a   1.000
_cell.length_b   1.000
_cell.length_c   1.000
_cell.angle_alpha   90.00
_cell.angle_beta   90.00
_cell.angle_gamma   90.00
#
_symmetry.space_group_name_H-M   'P 1'
#
loop_
_entity.id
_entity.type
_entity.pdbx_description
1 polymer ?
#
loop_
_entity_poly.entity_id
_entity_poly.type
_entity_poly.pdbx_seq_one_letter_code
_entity_poly.pdbx_strand_id
1 'polypeptide(L)'
;MGIKSVLSRPLAAYVARQYARWQQDPVGTQQRVLQELLRQGARTSFGRDHDLSAARTAQDLAARVPVRDYEGLKPYFERLKTGEANVLWPGKPLYLAKTSGTTSGAKYIPITKDSIPNHINGARDALLHYVHRTGKSRFLDGKLIFLSGSSELEAVGGIHTGRLSGIANHHVPAYLRRNQLPSYQTNIIEDWETKLERIVDETLGQPMTLISGIPPWVQMYFDRIVQRTGRPVGEVFPQFDLFVYGGVNFEPYRKKLFETIGRPVDSIELFPASEGFLAFQDEPGNPGLLLLLDAGIFYEFIPAERFFEPNPPRLTIAEVELDQQYAVVLSSNAGLWGYSLGDTVRFTQKYPFRVVVTGRIKHFLSAFGEHVIGEEVEQTLREAMGQYPEAEVVEFTVAPRVSDDPAVPSRHEWLIEFARPPHNLAGFAEALDAGLRQRNVYYDDLLSGNILAPLLLTPLPAGAFQRYMKSQGKLGGQNKVPRLSNDRQLAEGLLG
;
A
#
# COMPACT_ATOMS: atom_id res chain seq x y z
N MET A 1 33.93 10.64 -0.99
CA MET A 1 32.77 10.30 -1.85
C MET A 1 33.14 9.06 -2.63
N GLY A 2 32.31 8.02 -2.60
CA GLY A 2 32.55 6.77 -3.30
C GLY A 2 32.16 6.84 -4.78
N ILE A 3 32.60 5.84 -5.54
CA ILE A 3 32.40 5.74 -7.00
C ILE A 3 30.90 5.70 -7.34
N LYS A 4 30.07 5.03 -6.52
CA LYS A 4 28.62 4.92 -6.72
C LYS A 4 27.96 6.30 -6.63
N SER A 5 28.28 7.07 -5.60
CA SER A 5 27.78 8.43 -5.43
C SER A 5 28.14 9.35 -6.61
N VAL A 6 29.38 9.31 -7.10
CA VAL A 6 29.83 10.13 -8.23
C VAL A 6 29.12 9.76 -9.53
N LEU A 7 29.05 8.46 -9.85
CA LEU A 7 28.42 7.97 -11.08
C LEU A 7 26.89 8.08 -11.07
N SER A 8 26.26 8.17 -9.90
CA SER A 8 24.81 8.25 -9.77
C SER A 8 24.23 9.56 -10.31
N ARG A 9 24.96 10.68 -10.24
CA ARG A 9 24.47 12.01 -10.65
C ARG A 9 24.15 12.13 -12.15
N PRO A 10 25.04 11.74 -13.09
CA PRO A 10 24.72 11.77 -14.51
C PRO A 10 23.59 10.79 -14.85
N LEU A 11 23.56 9.61 -14.23
CA LEU A 11 22.47 8.65 -14.40
C LEU A 11 21.13 9.21 -13.89
N ALA A 12 21.15 9.89 -12.74
CA ALA A 12 19.99 10.54 -12.16
C ALA A 12 19.42 11.62 -13.07
N ALA A 13 20.28 12.47 -13.66
CA ALA A 13 19.87 13.46 -14.64
C ALA A 13 19.31 12.82 -15.93
N TYR A 14 19.89 11.70 -16.39
CA TYR A 14 19.37 10.96 -17.53
C TYR A 14 17.98 10.38 -17.27
N VAL A 15 17.77 9.71 -16.13
CA VAL A 15 16.47 9.13 -15.77
C VAL A 15 15.41 10.21 -15.59
N ALA A 16 15.73 11.31 -14.89
CA ALA A 16 14.82 12.44 -14.74
C ALA A 16 14.39 13.04 -16.09
N ARG A 17 15.31 13.15 -17.06
CA ARG A 17 15.00 13.59 -18.43
C ARG A 17 14.12 12.60 -19.18
N GLN A 18 14.31 11.29 -18.98
CA GLN A 18 13.44 10.28 -19.59
C GLN A 18 12.01 10.41 -19.07
N TYR A 19 11.84 10.64 -17.77
CA TYR A 19 10.53 10.85 -17.17
C TYR A 19 9.87 12.14 -17.67
N ALA A 20 10.63 13.22 -17.79
CA ALA A 20 10.13 14.49 -18.31
C ALA A 20 9.53 14.37 -19.74
N ARG A 21 9.96 13.40 -20.57
CA ARG A 21 9.43 13.23 -21.93
C ARG A 21 7.96 12.83 -21.94
N TRP A 22 7.58 11.80 -21.18
CA TRP A 22 6.19 11.37 -21.15
C TRP A 22 5.31 12.30 -20.30
N GLN A 23 5.90 13.04 -19.35
CA GLN A 23 5.20 14.05 -18.56
C GLN A 23 4.73 15.27 -19.38
N GLN A 24 5.32 15.52 -20.56
CA GLN A 24 4.89 16.60 -21.46
C GLN A 24 3.53 16.32 -22.11
N ASP A 25 3.20 15.04 -22.32
CA ASP A 25 1.92 14.60 -22.86
C ASP A 25 1.43 13.35 -22.10
N PRO A 26 0.95 13.53 -20.85
CA PRO A 26 0.53 12.41 -20.00
C PRO A 26 -0.70 11.68 -20.57
N VAL A 27 -1.61 12.42 -21.21
CA VAL A 27 -2.83 11.87 -21.80
C VAL A 27 -2.51 11.03 -23.03
N GLY A 28 -1.73 11.57 -23.98
CA GLY A 28 -1.29 10.82 -25.15
C GLY A 28 -0.38 9.64 -24.78
N THR A 29 0.39 9.74 -23.69
CA THR A 29 1.13 8.61 -23.12
C THR A 29 0.20 7.47 -22.69
N GLN A 30 -0.84 7.75 -21.91
CA GLN A 30 -1.81 6.73 -21.51
C GLN A 30 -2.56 6.13 -22.69
N GLN A 31 -2.88 6.92 -23.71
CA GLN A 31 -3.47 6.41 -24.96
C GLN A 31 -2.51 5.44 -25.67
N ARG A 32 -1.22 5.76 -25.79
CA ARG A 32 -0.21 4.87 -26.37
C ARG A 32 -0.08 3.56 -25.59
N VAL A 33 -0.06 3.63 -24.25
CA VAL A 33 -0.04 2.45 -23.40
C VAL A 33 -1.28 1.59 -23.63
N LEU A 34 -2.48 2.19 -23.66
CA LEU A 34 -3.72 1.46 -23.94
C LEU A 34 -3.67 0.73 -25.29
N GLN A 35 -3.23 1.40 -26.37
CA GLN A 35 -3.11 0.76 -27.68
C GLN A 35 -2.17 -0.46 -27.65
N GLU A 36 -1.04 -0.33 -26.95
CA GLU A 36 -0.09 -1.43 -26.82
C GLU A 36 -0.68 -2.60 -26.05
N LEU A 37 -1.38 -2.32 -24.95
CA LEU A 37 -2.09 -3.33 -24.17
C LEU A 37 -3.12 -4.04 -25.05
N LEU A 38 -4.04 -3.32 -25.70
CA LEU A 38 -5.09 -3.91 -26.54
C LEU A 38 -4.51 -4.78 -27.67
N ARG A 39 -3.47 -4.30 -28.34
CA ARG A 39 -2.79 -5.01 -29.43
C ARG A 39 -2.21 -6.36 -28.99
N GLN A 40 -1.55 -6.40 -27.83
CA GLN A 40 -0.98 -7.64 -27.30
C GLN A 40 -2.05 -8.53 -26.66
N GLY A 41 -2.94 -7.94 -25.87
CA GLY A 41 -4.02 -8.58 -25.14
C GLY A 41 -5.02 -9.31 -26.02
N ALA A 42 -5.33 -8.77 -27.21
CA ALA A 42 -6.28 -9.36 -28.15
C ALA A 42 -5.92 -10.79 -28.60
N ARG A 43 -4.64 -11.21 -28.46
CA ARG A 43 -4.17 -12.55 -28.84
C ARG A 43 -4.37 -13.61 -27.74
N THR A 44 -4.79 -13.19 -26.56
CA THR A 44 -4.94 -14.05 -25.38
C THR A 44 -6.33 -14.68 -25.31
N SER A 45 -6.52 -15.67 -24.43
CA SER A 45 -7.86 -16.21 -24.14
C SER A 45 -8.79 -15.11 -23.64
N PHE A 46 -8.35 -14.33 -22.67
CA PHE A 46 -9.11 -13.19 -22.15
C PHE A 46 -9.47 -12.20 -23.26
N GLY A 47 -8.51 -11.92 -24.16
CA GLY A 47 -8.72 -11.03 -25.30
C GLY A 47 -9.82 -11.50 -26.25
N ARG A 48 -9.97 -12.82 -26.45
CA ARG A 48 -11.06 -13.41 -27.25
C ARG A 48 -12.38 -13.36 -26.51
N ASP A 49 -12.38 -13.72 -25.22
CA ASP A 49 -13.60 -13.75 -24.39
C ASP A 49 -14.26 -12.37 -24.26
N HIS A 50 -13.46 -11.30 -24.37
CA HIS A 50 -13.89 -9.91 -24.22
C HIS A 50 -13.82 -9.09 -25.52
N ASP A 51 -13.57 -9.71 -26.68
CA ASP A 51 -13.42 -9.03 -27.98
C ASP A 51 -12.52 -7.78 -27.94
N LEU A 52 -11.34 -7.91 -27.33
CA LEU A 52 -10.36 -6.82 -27.26
C LEU A 52 -9.83 -6.43 -28.65
N SER A 53 -10.01 -7.29 -29.65
CA SER A 53 -9.61 -7.04 -31.04
C SER A 53 -10.38 -5.88 -31.69
N ALA A 54 -11.60 -5.60 -31.21
CA ALA A 54 -12.43 -4.49 -31.67
C ALA A 54 -12.26 -3.21 -30.85
N ALA A 55 -11.69 -3.28 -29.64
CA ALA A 55 -11.53 -2.11 -28.79
C ALA A 55 -10.42 -1.18 -29.30
N ARG A 56 -10.67 0.14 -29.30
CA ARG A 56 -9.69 1.17 -29.68
C ARG A 56 -9.58 2.27 -28.63
N THR A 57 -10.61 2.48 -27.82
CA THR A 57 -10.66 3.57 -26.85
C THR A 57 -10.82 3.06 -25.42
N ALA A 58 -10.65 3.95 -24.44
CA ALA A 58 -10.92 3.62 -23.04
C ALA A 58 -12.39 3.24 -22.84
N GLN A 59 -13.30 3.92 -23.54
CA GLN A 59 -14.73 3.63 -23.56
C GLN A 59 -15.02 2.24 -24.13
N ASP A 60 -14.36 1.85 -25.24
CA ASP A 60 -14.53 0.51 -25.81
C ASP A 60 -14.06 -0.58 -24.86
N LEU A 61 -12.92 -0.35 -24.18
CA LEU A 61 -12.40 -1.26 -23.16
C LEU A 61 -13.39 -1.37 -21.99
N ALA A 62 -13.89 -0.25 -21.49
CA ALA A 62 -14.83 -0.21 -20.37
C ALA A 62 -16.16 -0.93 -20.69
N ALA A 63 -16.65 -0.80 -21.93
CA ALA A 63 -17.86 -1.48 -22.39
C ALA A 63 -17.69 -3.01 -22.52
N ARG A 64 -16.47 -3.51 -22.72
CA ARG A 64 -16.16 -4.92 -22.94
C ARG A 64 -15.66 -5.66 -21.71
N VAL A 65 -14.91 -4.96 -20.87
CA VAL A 65 -14.24 -5.51 -19.70
C VAL A 65 -14.84 -4.86 -18.47
N PRO A 66 -15.70 -5.54 -17.71
CA PRO A 66 -16.23 -4.99 -16.46
C PRO A 66 -15.12 -4.83 -15.42
N VAL A 67 -15.34 -3.96 -14.44
CA VAL A 67 -14.44 -3.82 -13.29
C VAL A 67 -14.50 -5.10 -12.47
N ARG A 68 -13.34 -5.68 -12.17
CA ARG A 68 -13.22 -6.94 -11.43
C ARG A 68 -12.15 -6.84 -10.35
N ASP A 69 -12.37 -7.51 -9.23
CA ASP A 69 -11.31 -7.77 -8.27
C ASP A 69 -10.66 -9.13 -8.53
N TYR A 70 -9.84 -9.60 -7.59
CA TYR A 70 -9.19 -10.89 -7.68
C TYR A 70 -10.16 -12.07 -7.89
N GLU A 71 -11.30 -12.09 -7.19
CA GLU A 71 -12.26 -13.18 -7.33
C GLU A 71 -12.92 -13.16 -8.73
N GLY A 72 -13.17 -11.97 -9.27
CA GLY A 72 -13.70 -11.80 -10.62
C GLY A 72 -12.76 -12.31 -11.73
N LEU A 73 -11.44 -12.32 -11.49
CA LEU A 73 -10.44 -12.86 -12.43
C LEU A 73 -9.92 -14.25 -12.07
N LYS A 74 -10.37 -14.83 -10.96
CA LYS A 74 -9.94 -16.14 -10.45
C LYS A 74 -9.99 -17.27 -11.49
N PRO A 75 -11.01 -17.40 -12.36
CA PRO A 75 -11.01 -18.43 -13.40
C PRO A 75 -9.78 -18.38 -14.33
N TYR A 76 -9.29 -17.17 -14.63
CA TYR A 76 -8.09 -16.99 -15.45
C TYR A 76 -6.81 -17.22 -14.62
N PHE A 77 -6.78 -16.81 -13.36
CA PHE A 77 -5.63 -17.06 -12.49
C PHE A 77 -5.42 -18.56 -12.21
N GLU A 78 -6.49 -19.34 -12.05
CA GLU A 78 -6.36 -20.80 -11.89
C GLU A 78 -5.79 -21.48 -13.13
N ARG A 79 -6.16 -21.02 -14.34
CA ARG A 79 -5.54 -21.47 -15.60
C ARG A 79 -4.05 -21.11 -15.69
N LEU A 80 -3.65 -19.93 -15.19
CA LEU A 80 -2.24 -19.60 -15.09
C LEU A 80 -1.50 -20.51 -14.10
N LYS A 81 -2.12 -20.85 -12.96
CA LYS A 81 -1.55 -21.75 -11.95
C LYS A 81 -1.37 -23.19 -12.43
N THR A 82 -2.14 -23.64 -13.42
CA THR A 82 -1.89 -24.93 -14.10
C THR A 82 -0.81 -24.84 -15.18
N GLY A 83 -0.24 -23.66 -15.41
CA GLY A 83 0.82 -23.42 -16.37
C GLY A 83 0.34 -23.19 -17.80
N GLU A 84 -0.95 -22.86 -18.01
CA GLU A 84 -1.48 -22.51 -19.33
C GLU A 84 -0.88 -21.17 -19.82
N ALA A 85 -0.47 -21.13 -21.10
CA ALA A 85 0.09 -19.93 -21.72
C ALA A 85 -0.97 -19.11 -22.47
N ASN A 86 -0.73 -17.82 -22.68
CA ASN A 86 -1.59 -16.91 -23.44
C ASN A 86 -2.99 -16.74 -22.84
N VAL A 87 -3.13 -16.85 -21.52
CA VAL A 87 -4.43 -16.70 -20.83
C VAL A 87 -4.80 -15.23 -20.67
N LEU A 88 -4.01 -14.47 -19.89
CA LEU A 88 -4.23 -13.05 -19.58
C LEU A 88 -3.26 -12.10 -20.31
N TRP A 89 -2.07 -12.59 -20.63
CA TRP A 89 -1.02 -11.90 -21.40
C TRP A 89 -0.30 -12.91 -22.30
N PRO A 90 0.32 -12.51 -23.43
CA PRO A 90 1.11 -13.42 -24.26
C PRO A 90 2.20 -14.17 -23.47
N GLY A 91 2.33 -15.48 -23.74
CA GLY A 91 3.26 -16.36 -23.04
C GLY A 91 2.78 -16.80 -21.66
N LYS A 92 3.72 -17.24 -20.81
CA LYS A 92 3.49 -17.54 -19.40
C LYS A 92 4.06 -16.40 -18.53
N PRO A 93 3.43 -16.08 -17.39
CA PRO A 93 4.07 -15.23 -16.38
C PRO A 93 5.44 -15.79 -15.98
N LEU A 94 6.40 -14.91 -15.70
CA LEU A 94 7.69 -15.31 -15.14
C LEU A 94 7.55 -15.62 -13.64
N TYR A 95 6.69 -14.84 -12.96
CA TYR A 95 6.42 -15.03 -11.55
C TYR A 95 4.93 -14.96 -11.23
N LEU A 96 4.55 -15.55 -10.10
CA LEU A 96 3.31 -15.27 -9.39
C LEU A 96 3.66 -14.60 -8.05
N ALA A 97 3.29 -13.32 -7.91
CA ALA A 97 3.36 -12.63 -6.64
C ALA A 97 2.26 -13.15 -5.71
N LYS A 98 2.68 -13.86 -4.66
CA LYS A 98 1.81 -14.37 -3.60
C LYS A 98 1.53 -13.25 -2.61
N THR A 99 0.26 -12.90 -2.44
CA THR A 99 -0.18 -11.92 -1.45
C THR A 99 -1.07 -12.60 -0.41
N SER A 100 -1.00 -12.12 0.83
CA SER A 100 -1.89 -12.57 1.89
C SER A 100 -3.27 -11.98 1.66
N GLY A 101 -4.14 -12.73 0.96
CA GLY A 101 -5.54 -12.38 0.79
C GLY A 101 -6.33 -12.56 2.09
N THR A 102 -7.35 -11.74 2.29
CA THR A 102 -8.40 -11.98 3.28
C THR A 102 -9.45 -12.95 2.71
N THR A 103 -10.16 -13.63 3.62
CA THR A 103 -11.38 -14.44 3.42
C THR A 103 -11.33 -15.64 2.44
N SER A 104 -10.58 -15.61 1.33
CA SER A 104 -10.58 -16.65 0.28
C SER A 104 -9.24 -17.38 0.06
N GLY A 105 -8.21 -17.06 0.85
CA GLY A 105 -6.87 -17.66 0.76
C GLY A 105 -5.82 -16.74 0.12
N ALA A 106 -4.65 -17.28 -0.21
CA ALA A 106 -3.57 -16.52 -0.83
C ALA A 106 -3.92 -16.13 -2.29
N LYS A 107 -3.68 -14.88 -2.66
CA LYS A 107 -3.86 -14.41 -4.04
C LYS A 107 -2.55 -14.58 -4.82
N TYR A 108 -2.65 -14.90 -6.11
CA TYR A 108 -1.52 -15.08 -7.01
C TYR A 108 -1.62 -14.08 -8.16
N ILE A 109 -0.86 -12.99 -8.07
CA ILE A 109 -0.87 -11.93 -9.09
C ILE A 109 0.24 -12.22 -10.11
N PRO A 110 -0.07 -12.30 -11.42
CA PRO A 110 0.94 -12.58 -12.43
C PRO A 110 1.93 -11.43 -12.62
N ILE A 111 3.20 -11.78 -12.83
CA ILE A 111 4.24 -10.86 -13.29
C ILE A 111 4.83 -11.44 -14.57
N THR A 112 4.66 -10.72 -15.67
CA THR A 112 5.11 -11.14 -17.00
C THR A 112 6.52 -10.61 -17.26
N LYS A 113 7.16 -11.11 -18.32
CA LYS A 113 8.44 -10.57 -18.77
C LYS A 113 8.38 -9.06 -19.06
N ASP A 114 7.26 -8.60 -19.62
CA ASP A 114 7.08 -7.21 -20.04
C ASP A 114 6.76 -6.28 -18.86
N SER A 115 6.22 -6.82 -17.75
CA SER A 115 5.92 -6.04 -16.55
C SER A 115 7.10 -5.93 -15.57
N ILE A 116 8.17 -6.72 -15.74
CA ILE A 116 9.38 -6.66 -14.89
C ILE A 116 9.95 -5.24 -14.76
N PRO A 117 10.15 -4.47 -15.84
CA PRO A 117 10.68 -3.11 -15.71
C PRO A 117 9.84 -2.22 -14.78
N ASN A 118 8.51 -2.33 -14.82
CA ASN A 118 7.62 -1.59 -13.90
C ASN A 118 7.83 -2.03 -12.45
N HIS A 119 7.78 -3.33 -12.18
CA HIS A 119 7.86 -3.86 -10.81
C HIS A 119 9.22 -3.61 -10.14
N ILE A 120 10.31 -3.56 -10.92
CA ILE A 120 11.67 -3.54 -10.40
C ILE A 120 12.30 -2.14 -10.42
N ASN A 121 12.07 -1.34 -11.47
CA ASN A 121 12.83 -0.10 -11.64
C ASN A 121 12.31 1.05 -10.77
N GLY A 122 11.04 1.05 -10.35
CA GLY A 122 10.42 2.18 -9.66
C GLY A 122 11.17 2.64 -8.41
N ALA A 123 11.60 1.70 -7.56
CA ALA A 123 12.37 2.04 -6.36
C ALA A 123 13.76 2.63 -6.67
N ARG A 124 14.44 2.11 -7.71
CA ARG A 124 15.71 2.67 -8.19
C ARG A 124 15.51 4.08 -8.73
N ASP A 125 14.49 4.28 -9.54
CA ASP A 125 14.21 5.56 -10.19
C ASP A 125 13.82 6.62 -9.15
N ALA A 126 13.08 6.26 -8.09
CA ALA A 126 12.81 7.14 -6.95
C ALA A 126 14.10 7.64 -6.27
N LEU A 127 15.06 6.74 -6.02
CA LEU A 127 16.36 7.12 -5.45
C LEU A 127 17.15 8.04 -6.39
N LEU A 128 17.09 7.79 -7.70
CA LEU A 128 17.75 8.63 -8.70
C LEU A 128 17.09 10.01 -8.81
N HIS A 129 15.77 10.11 -8.71
CA HIS A 129 15.07 11.39 -8.63
C HIS A 129 15.46 12.17 -7.38
N TYR A 130 15.54 11.52 -6.22
CA TYR A 130 16.04 12.13 -4.99
C TYR A 130 17.47 12.68 -5.16
N VAL A 131 18.39 11.89 -5.75
CA VAL A 131 19.76 12.34 -6.06
C VAL A 131 19.75 13.53 -7.01
N HIS A 132 18.91 13.51 -8.04
CA HIS A 132 18.80 14.59 -9.02
C HIS A 132 18.34 15.90 -8.38
N ARG A 133 17.33 15.84 -7.51
CA ARG A 133 16.72 17.02 -6.87
C ARG A 133 17.58 17.60 -5.74
N THR A 134 18.21 16.76 -4.93
CA THR A 134 18.94 17.20 -3.73
C THR A 134 20.46 17.29 -3.92
N GLY A 135 21.01 16.61 -4.92
CA GLY A 135 22.45 16.39 -5.07
C GLY A 135 23.06 15.45 -4.01
N LYS A 136 22.25 14.95 -3.05
CA LYS A 136 22.66 14.04 -1.98
C LYS A 136 22.71 12.61 -2.52
N SER A 137 23.91 12.06 -2.64
CA SER A 137 24.15 10.69 -3.15
C SER A 137 25.04 9.85 -2.25
N ARG A 138 25.47 10.40 -1.09
CA ARG A 138 26.37 9.74 -0.13
C ARG A 138 25.79 8.42 0.40
N PHE A 139 24.47 8.32 0.52
CA PHE A 139 23.81 7.11 1.01
C PHE A 139 24.04 5.87 0.12
N LEU A 140 24.48 6.06 -1.13
CA LEU A 140 24.78 4.95 -2.05
C LEU A 140 26.13 4.26 -1.73
N ASP A 141 26.99 4.91 -0.95
CA ASP A 141 28.33 4.43 -0.66
C ASP A 141 28.39 3.52 0.60
N GLY A 142 27.37 3.56 1.46
CA GLY A 142 27.30 2.76 2.68
C GLY A 142 26.50 1.46 2.54
N LYS A 143 26.03 0.95 3.68
CA LYS A 143 25.12 -0.20 3.76
C LYS A 143 23.67 0.23 3.68
N LEU A 144 22.87 -0.55 2.99
CA LEU A 144 21.43 -0.37 2.86
C LEU A 144 20.70 -1.60 3.39
N ILE A 145 19.57 -1.38 4.04
CA ILE A 145 18.68 -2.48 4.47
C ILE A 145 17.31 -2.32 3.83
N PHE A 146 16.73 -3.44 3.41
CA PHE A 146 15.31 -3.54 3.07
C PHE A 146 14.64 -4.57 3.97
N LEU A 147 13.82 -4.10 4.90
CA LEU A 147 13.04 -4.95 5.79
C LEU A 147 11.88 -5.56 5.02
N SER A 148 12.05 -6.81 4.58
CA SER A 148 11.06 -7.55 3.79
C SER A 148 10.63 -8.86 4.46
N GLY A 149 9.52 -9.42 3.98
CA GLY A 149 9.15 -10.82 4.28
C GLY A 149 10.13 -11.82 3.64
N SER A 150 9.90 -13.12 3.85
CA SER A 150 10.73 -14.19 3.28
C SER A 150 10.91 -14.05 1.76
N SER A 151 12.13 -14.33 1.30
CA SER A 151 12.54 -14.31 -0.11
C SER A 151 12.48 -15.69 -0.78
N GLU A 152 11.94 -16.71 -0.11
CA GLU A 152 11.82 -18.04 -0.68
C GLU A 152 10.82 -18.04 -1.86
N LEU A 153 11.20 -18.72 -2.94
CA LEU A 153 10.34 -18.95 -4.08
C LEU A 153 10.00 -20.44 -4.18
N GLU A 154 8.72 -20.73 -4.34
CA GLU A 154 8.21 -22.04 -4.71
C GLU A 154 7.89 -22.09 -6.21
N ALA A 155 7.49 -23.26 -6.72
CA ALA A 155 7.04 -23.42 -8.10
C ALA A 155 5.57 -23.86 -8.13
N VAL A 156 4.72 -23.09 -8.83
CA VAL A 156 3.30 -23.41 -9.05
C VAL A 156 3.08 -23.47 -10.56
N GLY A 157 2.68 -24.64 -11.08
CA GLY A 157 2.46 -24.81 -12.53
C GLY A 157 3.71 -24.56 -13.39
N GLY A 158 4.91 -24.73 -12.82
CA GLY A 158 6.18 -24.39 -13.47
C GLY A 158 6.52 -22.89 -13.49
N ILE A 159 5.80 -22.07 -12.72
CA ILE A 159 6.03 -20.63 -12.56
C ILE A 159 6.60 -20.34 -11.17
N HIS A 160 7.66 -19.52 -11.11
CA HIS A 160 8.26 -19.11 -9.84
C HIS A 160 7.28 -18.28 -9.01
N THR A 161 7.06 -18.64 -7.75
CA THR A 161 5.98 -18.07 -6.94
C THR A 161 6.51 -17.64 -5.58
N GLY A 162 6.16 -16.45 -5.12
CA GLY A 162 6.60 -15.94 -3.83
C GLY A 162 6.20 -14.48 -3.61
N ARG A 163 6.67 -13.88 -2.51
CA ARG A 163 6.35 -12.47 -2.22
C ARG A 163 7.06 -11.54 -3.21
N LEU A 164 6.41 -10.44 -3.58
CA LEU A 164 6.98 -9.44 -4.51
C LEU A 164 8.36 -8.96 -4.05
N SER A 165 8.56 -8.73 -2.75
CA SER A 165 9.86 -8.32 -2.20
C SER A 165 10.97 -9.35 -2.42
N GLY A 166 10.65 -10.64 -2.37
CA GLY A 166 11.58 -11.73 -2.68
C GLY A 166 11.92 -11.77 -4.17
N ILE A 167 10.89 -11.67 -5.02
CA ILE A 167 11.04 -11.61 -6.48
C ILE A 167 11.92 -10.41 -6.88
N ALA A 168 11.70 -9.24 -6.30
CA ALA A 168 12.47 -8.05 -6.62
C ALA A 168 13.96 -8.18 -6.27
N ASN A 169 14.29 -8.86 -5.16
CA ASN A 169 15.68 -9.12 -4.77
C ASN A 169 16.45 -9.99 -5.79
N HIS A 170 15.77 -10.85 -6.56
CA HIS A 170 16.41 -11.64 -7.62
C HIS A 170 16.89 -10.80 -8.80
N HIS A 171 16.28 -9.63 -9.02
CA HIS A 171 16.66 -8.72 -10.09
C HIS A 171 17.70 -7.67 -9.66
N VAL A 172 18.06 -7.61 -8.38
CA VAL A 172 19.11 -6.68 -7.90
C VAL A 172 20.49 -7.13 -8.40
N PRO A 173 21.21 -6.30 -9.16
CA PRO A 173 22.55 -6.65 -9.66
C PRO A 173 23.52 -7.05 -8.55
N ALA A 174 24.38 -8.04 -8.82
CA ALA A 174 25.28 -8.61 -7.82
C ALA A 174 26.21 -7.58 -7.14
N TYR A 175 26.64 -6.55 -7.87
CA TYR A 175 27.49 -5.47 -7.33
C TYR A 175 26.74 -4.52 -6.36
N LEU A 176 25.41 -4.46 -6.44
CA LEU A 176 24.56 -3.72 -5.49
C LEU A 176 24.23 -4.57 -4.27
N ARG A 177 24.06 -5.90 -4.44
CA ARG A 177 23.78 -6.84 -3.33
C ARG A 177 24.86 -6.87 -2.25
N ARG A 178 26.13 -6.58 -2.57
CA ARG A 178 27.23 -6.53 -1.57
C ARG A 178 27.03 -5.48 -0.46
N ASN A 179 26.23 -4.45 -0.72
CA ASN A 179 25.94 -3.39 0.22
C ASN A 179 24.59 -3.61 0.93
N GLN A 180 23.84 -4.64 0.56
CA GLN A 180 22.50 -4.92 1.08
C GLN A 180 22.57 -5.82 2.32
N LEU A 181 21.77 -5.47 3.32
CA LEU A 181 21.46 -6.26 4.49
C LEU A 181 19.94 -6.51 4.56
N PRO A 182 19.48 -7.51 5.31
CA PRO A 182 20.28 -8.58 5.90
C PRO A 182 20.81 -9.58 4.86
N SER A 183 21.66 -10.51 5.29
CA SER A 183 22.11 -11.65 4.50
C SER A 183 20.91 -12.49 4.03
N TYR A 184 21.09 -13.27 2.96
CA TYR A 184 20.04 -14.15 2.45
C TYR A 184 19.55 -15.14 3.51
N GLN A 185 20.47 -15.72 4.29
CA GLN A 185 20.17 -16.66 5.37
C GLN A 185 19.25 -16.04 6.43
N THR A 186 19.49 -14.78 6.80
CA THR A 186 18.60 -14.06 7.72
C THR A 186 17.30 -13.66 7.04
N ASN A 187 17.31 -13.36 5.74
CA ASN A 187 16.10 -12.92 5.04
C ASN A 187 15.05 -14.03 4.84
N ILE A 188 15.46 -15.29 4.77
CA ILE A 188 14.56 -16.44 4.62
C ILE A 188 13.95 -16.94 5.95
N ILE A 189 14.35 -16.39 7.10
CA ILE A 189 13.75 -16.75 8.40
C ILE A 189 12.26 -16.36 8.38
N GLU A 190 11.38 -17.32 8.68
CA GLU A 190 9.93 -17.09 8.73
C GLU A 190 9.49 -16.43 10.04
N ASP A 191 10.05 -16.87 11.17
CA ASP A 191 9.76 -16.29 12.48
C ASP A 191 10.29 -14.87 12.58
N TRP A 192 9.38 -13.90 12.65
CA TRP A 192 9.72 -12.48 12.58
C TRP A 192 10.58 -12.01 13.75
N GLU A 193 10.33 -12.51 14.97
CA GLU A 193 11.11 -12.10 16.14
C GLU A 193 12.56 -12.59 16.03
N THR A 194 12.75 -13.87 15.71
CA THR A 194 14.08 -14.44 15.45
C THR A 194 14.77 -13.70 14.30
N LYS A 195 14.05 -13.43 13.21
CA LYS A 195 14.57 -12.67 12.07
C LYS A 195 15.03 -11.28 12.50
N LEU A 196 14.22 -10.58 13.29
CA LEU A 196 14.50 -9.23 13.76
C LEU A 196 15.78 -9.20 14.61
N GLU A 197 15.95 -10.14 15.54
CA GLU A 197 17.17 -10.23 16.35
C GLU A 197 18.42 -10.43 15.47
N ARG A 198 18.34 -11.32 14.47
CA ARG A 198 19.44 -11.54 13.52
C ARG A 198 19.73 -10.33 12.66
N ILE A 199 18.69 -9.61 12.22
CA ILE A 199 18.85 -8.34 11.49
C ILE A 199 19.59 -7.31 12.35
N VAL A 200 19.22 -7.19 13.63
CA VAL A 200 19.90 -6.27 14.56
C VAL A 200 21.36 -6.69 14.73
N ASP A 201 21.65 -7.98 14.93
CA ASP A 201 23.01 -8.50 15.02
C ASP A 201 23.86 -8.18 13.78
N GLU A 202 23.29 -8.32 12.58
CA GLU A 202 23.99 -8.07 11.32
C GLU A 202 24.20 -6.57 11.02
N THR A 203 23.34 -5.70 11.55
CA THR A 203 23.35 -4.26 11.23
C THR A 203 24.08 -3.42 12.27
N LEU A 204 24.15 -3.85 13.53
CA LEU A 204 24.94 -3.16 14.54
C LEU A 204 26.42 -3.12 14.14
N GLY A 205 27.04 -1.94 14.31
CA GLY A 205 28.43 -1.69 13.91
C GLY A 205 28.65 -1.52 12.39
N GLN A 206 27.61 -1.66 11.56
CA GLN A 206 27.71 -1.40 10.12
C GLN A 206 27.45 0.08 9.79
N PRO A 207 28.05 0.62 8.71
CA PRO A 207 27.79 1.98 8.24
C PRO A 207 26.44 2.06 7.51
N MET A 208 25.35 1.95 8.27
CA MET A 208 23.99 2.04 7.75
C MET A 208 23.72 3.44 7.23
N THR A 209 23.29 3.53 5.98
CA THR A 209 23.10 4.80 5.25
C THR A 209 21.71 4.98 4.64
N LEU A 210 21.07 3.87 4.24
CA LEU A 210 19.71 3.82 3.75
C LEU A 210 18.95 2.72 4.48
N ILE A 211 17.81 3.07 5.06
CA ILE A 211 16.90 2.11 5.70
C ILE A 211 15.60 2.14 4.92
N SER A 212 15.14 0.98 4.46
CA SER A 212 13.93 0.83 3.68
C SER A 212 13.01 -0.23 4.28
N GLY A 213 11.71 0.02 4.27
CA GLY A 213 10.72 -0.95 4.72
C GLY A 213 9.35 -0.36 4.99
N ILE A 214 8.45 -1.24 5.45
CA ILE A 214 7.11 -0.83 5.89
C ILE A 214 7.24 -0.17 7.28
N PRO A 215 6.74 1.06 7.49
CA PRO A 215 6.88 1.83 8.73
C PRO A 215 6.79 1.05 10.07
N PRO A 216 5.74 0.24 10.35
CA PRO A 216 5.68 -0.57 11.56
C PRO A 216 6.84 -1.55 11.75
N TRP A 217 7.34 -2.18 10.69
CA TRP A 217 8.47 -3.12 10.80
C TRP A 217 9.78 -2.39 11.06
N VAL A 218 9.94 -1.22 10.45
CA VAL A 218 11.08 -0.33 10.70
C VAL A 218 11.04 0.16 12.15
N GLN A 219 9.85 0.50 12.67
CA GLN A 219 9.68 0.89 14.07
C GLN A 219 10.11 -0.23 15.02
N MET A 220 9.66 -1.47 14.79
CA MET A 220 10.07 -2.63 15.60
C MET A 220 11.59 -2.82 15.60
N TYR A 221 12.22 -2.67 14.42
CA TYR A 221 13.68 -2.73 14.28
C TYR A 221 14.39 -1.62 15.05
N PHE A 222 13.89 -0.39 14.96
CA PHE A 222 14.42 0.75 15.70
C PHE A 222 14.26 0.58 17.21
N ASP A 223 13.09 0.15 17.68
CA ASP A 223 12.84 -0.12 19.09
C ASP A 223 13.79 -1.18 19.62
N ARG A 224 14.06 -2.24 18.85
CA ARG A 224 15.01 -3.29 19.26
C ARG A 224 16.45 -2.79 19.33
N ILE A 225 16.87 -1.90 18.43
CA ILE A 225 18.18 -1.23 18.50
C ILE A 225 18.28 -0.38 19.76
N VAL A 226 17.27 0.44 20.05
CA VAL A 226 17.25 1.30 21.25
C VAL A 226 17.27 0.45 22.51
N GLN A 227 16.49 -0.64 22.57
CA GLN A 227 16.50 -1.57 23.71
C GLN A 227 17.88 -2.19 23.96
N ARG A 228 18.61 -2.59 22.90
CA ARG A 228 19.93 -3.21 23.04
C ARG A 228 21.05 -2.23 23.33
N THR A 229 20.96 -1.00 22.83
CA THR A 229 22.05 -0.02 22.89
C THR A 229 21.84 1.09 23.92
N GLY A 230 20.60 1.31 24.35
CA GLY A 230 20.20 2.45 25.18
C GLY A 230 20.29 3.81 24.48
N ARG A 231 20.50 3.84 23.15
CA ARG A 231 20.78 5.06 22.38
C ARG A 231 19.81 5.23 21.20
N PRO A 232 19.46 6.47 20.81
CA PRO A 232 18.67 6.74 19.60
C PRO A 232 19.32 6.16 18.33
N VAL A 233 18.49 5.75 17.36
CA VAL A 233 18.99 5.08 16.15
C VAL A 233 19.92 5.98 15.33
N GLY A 234 19.67 7.29 15.28
CA GLY A 234 20.50 8.25 14.58
C GLY A 234 21.90 8.41 15.18
N GLU A 235 22.08 8.06 16.45
CA GLU A 235 23.40 7.99 17.11
C GLU A 235 24.12 6.65 16.84
N VAL A 236 23.36 5.55 16.84
CA VAL A 236 23.90 4.21 16.52
C VAL A 236 24.33 4.16 15.06
N PHE A 237 23.56 4.78 14.16
CA PHE A 237 23.84 4.90 12.74
C PHE A 237 24.01 6.37 12.33
N PRO A 238 25.18 6.98 12.57
CA PRO A 238 25.42 8.40 12.29
C PRO A 238 25.39 8.75 10.80
N GLN A 239 25.50 7.76 9.91
CA GLN A 239 25.47 7.95 8.45
C GLN A 239 24.10 7.67 7.82
N PHE A 240 23.08 7.34 8.62
CA PHE A 240 21.72 7.10 8.14
C PHE A 240 21.11 8.41 7.62
N ASP A 241 21.08 8.56 6.31
CA ASP A 241 20.75 9.83 5.66
C ASP A 241 19.42 9.79 4.90
N LEU A 242 18.92 8.60 4.57
CA LEU A 242 17.71 8.44 3.76
C LEU A 242 16.85 7.26 4.23
N PHE A 243 15.61 7.58 4.61
CA PHE A 243 14.56 6.61 4.92
C PHE A 243 13.63 6.41 3.72
N VAL A 244 13.46 5.18 3.25
CA VAL A 244 12.55 4.86 2.14
C VAL A 244 11.38 4.05 2.69
N TYR A 245 10.16 4.48 2.45
CA TYR A 245 8.99 3.80 3.00
C TYR A 245 7.88 3.67 1.97
N GLY A 246 6.92 2.79 2.25
CA GLY A 246 5.75 2.59 1.42
C GLY A 246 4.87 1.47 1.93
N GLY A 247 3.75 1.28 1.25
CA GLY A 247 2.84 0.16 1.50
C GLY A 247 1.87 0.35 2.66
N VAL A 248 1.92 1.44 3.44
CA VAL A 248 0.93 1.85 4.46
C VAL A 248 0.89 3.38 4.56
N ASN A 249 -0.19 3.92 5.14
CA ASN A 249 -0.23 5.32 5.56
C ASN A 249 0.92 5.58 6.55
N PHE A 250 1.79 6.54 6.22
CA PHE A 250 2.97 6.85 7.01
C PHE A 250 2.69 7.79 8.19
N GLU A 251 1.68 8.66 8.06
CA GLU A 251 1.40 9.72 9.03
C GLU A 251 1.24 9.23 10.48
N PRO A 252 0.54 8.11 10.77
CA PRO A 252 0.44 7.60 12.14
C PRO A 252 1.78 7.22 12.77
N TYR A 253 2.75 6.79 11.96
CA TYR A 253 4.06 6.32 12.42
C TYR A 253 5.13 7.40 12.40
N ARG A 254 4.92 8.50 11.64
CA ARG A 254 5.90 9.55 11.37
C ARG A 254 6.54 10.06 12.67
N LYS A 255 5.73 10.54 13.61
CA LYS A 255 6.24 11.15 14.86
C LYS A 255 7.13 10.17 15.63
N LYS A 256 6.63 8.96 15.89
CA LYS A 256 7.36 7.95 16.66
C LYS A 256 8.64 7.50 15.97
N LEU A 257 8.62 7.28 14.66
CA LEU A 257 9.80 6.88 13.89
C LEU A 257 10.90 7.94 13.98
N PHE A 258 10.56 9.21 13.73
CA PHE A 258 11.53 10.30 13.80
C PHE A 258 12.03 10.59 15.22
N GLU A 259 11.19 10.42 16.25
CA GLU A 259 11.62 10.47 17.66
C GLU A 259 12.60 9.35 17.99
N THR A 260 12.33 8.11 17.57
CA THR A 260 13.25 6.98 17.80
C THR A 260 14.57 7.14 17.03
N ILE A 261 14.55 7.81 15.87
CA ILE A 261 15.77 8.23 15.17
C ILE A 261 16.54 9.27 15.98
N GLY A 262 15.86 10.21 16.63
CA GLY A 262 16.48 11.24 17.48
C GLY A 262 17.18 12.36 16.71
N ARG A 263 17.04 12.41 15.37
CA ARG A 263 17.52 13.50 14.51
C ARG A 263 16.75 13.54 13.18
N PRO A 264 16.79 14.68 12.45
CA PRO A 264 16.24 14.74 11.10
C PRO A 264 16.94 13.77 10.13
N VAL A 265 16.14 13.10 9.30
CA VAL A 265 16.57 12.21 8.22
C VAL A 265 15.63 12.47 7.03
N ASP A 266 16.17 12.56 5.81
CA ASP A 266 15.33 12.72 4.63
C ASP A 266 14.51 11.44 4.42
N SER A 267 13.27 11.57 3.96
CA SER A 267 12.45 10.40 3.65
C SER A 267 11.81 10.50 2.28
N ILE A 268 11.64 9.36 1.62
CA ILE A 268 10.90 9.24 0.35
C ILE A 268 9.84 8.15 0.44
N GLU A 269 8.66 8.47 -0.10
CA GLU A 269 7.53 7.57 -0.16
C GLU A 269 7.41 6.85 -1.51
N LEU A 270 7.10 5.56 -1.46
CA LEU A 270 6.85 4.71 -2.61
C LEU A 270 5.43 4.14 -2.54
N PHE A 271 4.79 4.00 -3.70
CA PHE A 271 3.50 3.31 -3.85
C PHE A 271 3.63 2.04 -4.71
N PRO A 272 4.25 0.97 -4.17
CA PRO A 272 4.27 -0.34 -4.83
C PRO A 272 3.03 -1.17 -4.48
N ALA A 273 2.58 -1.98 -5.44
CA ALA A 273 1.58 -3.02 -5.28
C ALA A 273 2.06 -4.31 -5.94
N SER A 274 1.40 -5.45 -5.67
CA SER A 274 1.73 -6.72 -6.34
C SER A 274 1.31 -6.70 -7.82
N GLU A 275 0.38 -5.82 -8.15
CA GLU A 275 -0.15 -5.52 -9.46
C GLU A 275 0.75 -4.58 -10.29
N GLY A 276 1.68 -3.88 -9.63
CA GLY A 276 2.61 -2.96 -10.27
C GLY A 276 3.20 -1.91 -9.32
N PHE A 277 4.30 -1.27 -9.75
CA PHE A 277 4.83 -0.09 -9.09
C PHE A 277 4.13 1.15 -9.65
N LEU A 278 3.32 1.84 -8.83
CA LEU A 278 2.35 2.82 -9.34
C LEU A 278 2.86 4.26 -9.26
N ALA A 279 3.47 4.65 -8.15
CA ALA A 279 3.94 6.01 -7.94
C ALA A 279 5.13 6.09 -6.96
N PHE A 280 5.86 7.20 -6.97
CA PHE A 280 6.85 7.52 -5.95
C PHE A 280 6.99 9.03 -5.73
N GLN A 281 7.50 9.44 -4.58
CA GLN A 281 7.82 10.83 -4.28
C GLN A 281 9.05 11.28 -5.06
N ASP A 282 8.85 12.07 -6.12
CA ASP A 282 9.92 12.52 -7.02
C ASP A 282 10.57 13.84 -6.59
N GLU A 283 9.90 14.57 -5.69
CA GLU A 283 10.31 15.86 -5.15
C GLU A 283 10.25 15.82 -3.61
N PRO A 284 11.40 15.95 -2.91
CA PRO A 284 11.41 16.02 -1.45
C PRO A 284 10.55 17.17 -0.92
N GLY A 285 9.74 16.89 0.09
CA GLY A 285 8.82 17.86 0.69
C GLY A 285 7.49 18.03 -0.06
N ASN A 286 7.35 17.49 -1.28
CA ASN A 286 6.07 17.44 -1.98
C ASN A 286 5.27 16.22 -1.47
N PRO A 287 4.07 16.38 -0.88
CA PRO A 287 3.29 15.24 -0.40
C PRO A 287 2.76 14.36 -1.54
N GLY A 288 2.69 14.86 -2.77
CA GLY A 288 2.21 14.10 -3.92
C GLY A 288 3.26 13.13 -4.48
N LEU A 289 2.81 11.91 -4.77
CA LEU A 289 3.59 10.88 -5.45
C LEU A 289 3.37 10.97 -6.96
N LEU A 290 4.45 11.04 -7.73
CA LEU A 290 4.41 11.03 -9.19
C LEU A 290 3.86 9.69 -9.70
N LEU A 291 2.69 9.74 -10.34
CA LEU A 291 2.04 8.56 -10.93
C LEU A 291 2.76 8.14 -12.23
N LEU A 292 3.10 6.85 -12.35
CA LEU A 292 3.88 6.31 -13.46
C LEU A 292 2.99 5.97 -14.66
N LEU A 293 2.83 6.92 -15.59
CA LEU A 293 1.95 6.79 -16.74
C LEU A 293 2.56 6.06 -17.96
N ASP A 294 3.88 5.88 -18.01
CA ASP A 294 4.59 5.22 -19.12
C ASP A 294 5.26 3.91 -18.68
N ALA A 295 4.59 3.16 -17.80
CA ALA A 295 5.14 1.96 -17.18
C ALA A 295 4.32 0.69 -17.48
N GLY A 296 3.68 0.63 -18.65
CA GLY A 296 2.91 -0.55 -19.07
C GLY A 296 1.59 -0.77 -18.32
N ILE A 297 1.10 0.27 -17.64
CA ILE A 297 -0.16 0.29 -16.90
C ILE A 297 -1.03 1.41 -17.48
N PHE A 298 -2.23 1.04 -17.91
CA PHE A 298 -3.31 1.98 -18.21
C PHE A 298 -4.19 2.14 -16.98
N TYR A 299 -4.40 3.37 -16.55
CA TYR A 299 -5.17 3.71 -15.36
C TYR A 299 -6.54 4.25 -15.72
N GLU A 300 -7.52 3.80 -14.95
CA GLU A 300 -8.86 4.34 -14.91
C GLU A 300 -9.22 4.65 -13.46
N PHE A 301 -10.06 5.65 -13.27
CA PHE A 301 -10.40 6.21 -11.98
C PHE A 301 -11.91 6.23 -11.83
N ILE A 302 -12.40 5.67 -10.73
CA ILE A 302 -13.82 5.67 -10.41
C ILE A 302 -13.98 6.57 -9.17
N PRO A 303 -14.81 7.63 -9.20
CA PRO A 303 -15.11 8.41 -8.01
C PRO A 303 -15.53 7.49 -6.87
N ALA A 304 -14.89 7.62 -5.69
CA ALA A 304 -15.03 6.65 -4.62
C ALA A 304 -16.49 6.45 -4.18
N GLU A 305 -17.25 7.55 -4.08
CA GLU A 305 -18.69 7.60 -3.80
C GLU A 305 -19.56 6.83 -4.81
N ARG A 306 -19.11 6.72 -6.07
CA ARG A 306 -19.86 6.09 -7.16
C ARG A 306 -19.41 4.67 -7.45
N PHE A 307 -18.45 4.14 -6.69
CA PHE A 307 -17.80 2.87 -7.01
C PHE A 307 -18.74 1.66 -6.99
N PHE A 308 -19.74 1.66 -6.10
CA PHE A 308 -20.71 0.56 -5.95
C PHE A 308 -21.94 0.70 -6.84
N GLU A 309 -21.99 1.73 -7.69
CA GLU A 309 -23.03 1.82 -8.71
C GLU A 309 -22.94 0.60 -9.67
N PRO A 310 -24.07 0.13 -10.24
CA PRO A 310 -24.04 -0.99 -11.18
C PRO A 310 -23.16 -0.75 -12.41
N ASN A 311 -23.05 0.51 -12.85
CA ASN A 311 -22.23 0.94 -13.98
C ASN A 311 -21.46 2.21 -13.59
N PRO A 312 -20.41 2.07 -12.75
CA PRO A 312 -19.72 3.22 -12.22
C PRO A 312 -18.93 3.93 -13.35
N PRO A 313 -18.82 5.26 -13.34
CA PRO A 313 -18.08 5.98 -14.36
C PRO A 313 -16.58 5.64 -14.25
N ARG A 314 -15.96 5.29 -15.37
CA ARG A 314 -14.52 5.01 -15.48
C ARG A 314 -13.85 6.17 -16.19
N LEU A 315 -13.22 7.02 -15.41
CA LEU A 315 -12.54 8.23 -15.87
C LEU A 315 -11.11 7.89 -16.28
N THR A 316 -10.65 8.45 -17.38
CA THR A 316 -9.24 8.43 -17.78
C THR A 316 -8.44 9.49 -17.01
N ILE A 317 -7.11 9.46 -17.13
CA ILE A 317 -6.24 10.50 -16.54
C ILE A 317 -6.58 11.94 -17.00
N ALA A 318 -7.24 12.10 -18.16
CA ALA A 318 -7.65 13.41 -18.66
C ALA A 318 -8.87 13.99 -17.91
N GLU A 319 -9.68 13.11 -17.32
CA GLU A 319 -11.00 13.44 -16.76
C GLU A 319 -10.97 13.58 -15.23
N VAL A 320 -9.87 13.21 -14.57
CA VAL A 320 -9.75 13.33 -13.11
C VAL A 320 -9.70 14.80 -12.68
N GLU A 321 -10.22 15.07 -11.50
CA GLU A 321 -10.24 16.37 -10.83
C GLU A 321 -9.30 16.39 -9.63
N LEU A 322 -8.89 17.59 -9.23
CA LEU A 322 -8.09 17.75 -8.02
C LEU A 322 -8.97 17.56 -6.79
N ASP A 323 -8.36 17.08 -5.72
CA ASP A 323 -8.99 16.92 -4.41
C ASP A 323 -10.21 15.98 -4.32
N GLN A 324 -10.61 15.35 -5.42
CA GLN A 324 -11.58 14.27 -5.44
C GLN A 324 -10.91 12.90 -5.18
N GLN A 325 -11.62 12.02 -4.47
CA GLN A 325 -11.16 10.66 -4.21
C GLN A 325 -11.59 9.69 -5.30
N TYR A 326 -10.66 8.86 -5.74
CA TYR A 326 -10.89 7.86 -6.77
C TYR A 326 -10.41 6.48 -6.34
N ALA A 327 -11.20 5.46 -6.58
CA ALA A 327 -10.73 4.08 -6.62
C ALA A 327 -9.89 3.87 -7.90
N VAL A 328 -8.74 3.19 -7.75
CA VAL A 328 -7.85 2.90 -8.88
C VAL A 328 -8.26 1.59 -9.55
N VAL A 329 -8.55 1.68 -10.84
CA VAL A 329 -8.74 0.54 -11.74
C VAL A 329 -7.59 0.53 -12.73
N LEU A 330 -7.03 -0.64 -13.01
CA LEU A 330 -5.89 -0.74 -13.92
C LEU A 330 -6.03 -1.88 -14.93
N SER A 331 -5.47 -1.65 -16.11
CA SER A 331 -5.14 -2.70 -17.07
C SER A 331 -3.64 -2.65 -17.34
N SER A 332 -2.95 -3.78 -17.35
CA SER A 332 -1.49 -3.79 -17.42
C SER A 332 -0.91 -4.93 -18.23
N ASN A 333 0.33 -4.74 -18.66
CA ASN A 333 1.12 -5.76 -19.34
C ASN A 333 1.51 -6.93 -18.42
N ALA A 334 1.11 -6.91 -17.14
CA ALA A 334 1.16 -8.05 -16.24
C ALA A 334 0.00 -9.04 -16.47
N GLY A 335 -0.98 -8.68 -17.32
CA GLY A 335 -2.17 -9.48 -17.58
C GLY A 335 -3.36 -9.12 -16.69
N LEU A 336 -3.37 -7.94 -16.08
CA LEU A 336 -4.53 -7.43 -15.36
C LEU A 336 -5.38 -6.59 -16.32
N TRP A 337 -6.71 -6.74 -16.26
CA TRP A 337 -7.64 -6.09 -17.16
C TRP A 337 -8.86 -5.60 -16.38
N GLY A 338 -9.11 -4.29 -16.38
CA GLY A 338 -10.18 -3.69 -15.58
C GLY A 338 -10.09 -4.04 -14.10
N TYR A 339 -8.87 -4.26 -13.59
CA TYR A 339 -8.65 -4.77 -12.24
C TYR A 339 -8.77 -3.66 -11.21
N SER A 340 -9.69 -3.82 -10.26
CA SER A 340 -9.80 -2.96 -9.09
C SER A 340 -8.65 -3.28 -8.13
N LEU A 341 -7.71 -2.35 -8.03
CA LEU A 341 -6.59 -2.42 -7.09
C LEU A 341 -7.08 -2.45 -5.63
N GLY A 342 -8.23 -1.79 -5.41
CA GLY A 342 -8.87 -1.64 -4.12
C GLY A 342 -8.30 -0.50 -3.28
N ASP A 343 -7.22 0.18 -3.69
CA ASP A 343 -6.73 1.41 -3.08
C ASP A 343 -7.47 2.63 -3.65
N THR A 344 -7.63 3.66 -2.81
CA THR A 344 -8.15 4.97 -3.20
C THR A 344 -7.04 6.00 -3.21
N VAL A 345 -7.12 6.93 -4.14
CA VAL A 345 -6.15 8.02 -4.32
C VAL A 345 -6.87 9.35 -4.50
N ARG A 346 -6.16 10.44 -4.18
CA ARG A 346 -6.59 11.81 -4.46
C ARG A 346 -5.51 12.54 -5.22
N PHE A 347 -5.87 13.27 -6.27
CA PHE A 347 -4.91 14.03 -7.07
C PHE A 347 -4.57 15.35 -6.38
N THR A 348 -3.28 15.58 -6.19
CA THR A 348 -2.74 16.86 -5.67
C THR A 348 -2.23 17.76 -6.79
N GLN A 349 -1.95 17.20 -7.96
CA GLN A 349 -1.47 17.93 -9.13
C GLN A 349 -1.79 17.17 -10.42
N LYS A 350 -2.04 17.88 -11.53
CA LYS A 350 -2.26 17.27 -12.86
C LYS A 350 -1.03 17.31 -13.78
N TYR A 351 -0.13 18.30 -13.64
CA TYR A 351 1.02 18.44 -14.53
C TYR A 351 2.34 18.64 -13.77
N PRO A 352 3.14 17.57 -13.56
CA PRO A 352 2.78 16.16 -13.80
C PRO A 352 1.70 15.66 -12.82
N PHE A 353 1.05 14.55 -13.16
CA PHE A 353 0.03 13.95 -12.30
C PHE A 353 0.65 13.39 -11.03
N ARG A 354 0.21 13.93 -9.89
CA ARG A 354 0.64 13.47 -8.56
C ARG A 354 -0.57 13.10 -7.71
N VAL A 355 -0.39 12.05 -6.93
CA VAL A 355 -1.44 11.45 -6.10
C VAL A 355 -0.97 11.28 -4.67
N VAL A 356 -1.92 11.32 -3.74
CA VAL A 356 -1.75 10.77 -2.38
C VAL A 356 -2.65 9.56 -2.23
N VAL A 357 -2.20 8.56 -1.49
CA VAL A 357 -3.03 7.39 -1.17
C VAL A 357 -3.94 7.74 0.00
N THR A 358 -5.25 7.67 -0.20
CA THR A 358 -6.25 8.05 0.84
C THR A 358 -6.79 6.85 1.60
N GLY A 359 -6.61 5.63 1.10
CA GLY A 359 -7.10 4.43 1.78
C GLY A 359 -7.42 3.28 0.84
N ARG A 360 -8.50 2.55 1.16
CA ARG A 360 -8.97 1.37 0.43
C ARG A 360 -10.46 1.46 0.19
N ILE A 361 -10.90 1.17 -1.03
CA ILE A 361 -12.31 1.21 -1.43
C ILE A 361 -13.16 0.14 -0.76
N LYS A 362 -12.57 -0.91 -0.18
CA LYS A 362 -13.27 -1.95 0.60
C LYS A 362 -13.20 -1.76 2.12
N HIS A 363 -12.41 -0.79 2.60
CA HIS A 363 -12.37 -0.40 4.01
C HIS A 363 -13.24 0.83 4.21
N PHE A 364 -14.52 0.62 3.93
CA PHE A 364 -15.62 1.50 4.25
C PHE A 364 -16.63 0.69 5.09
N LEU A 365 -17.32 1.33 6.02
CA LEU A 365 -18.40 0.75 6.80
C LEU A 365 -19.70 1.26 6.18
N SER A 366 -20.51 0.33 5.71
CA SER A 366 -21.78 0.58 5.00
C SER A 366 -22.88 -0.39 5.42
N ALA A 367 -22.74 -0.98 6.61
CA ALA A 367 -23.70 -1.94 7.14
C ALA A 367 -25.10 -1.32 7.35
N PHE A 368 -25.20 0.00 7.43
CA PHE A 368 -26.43 0.75 7.67
C PHE A 368 -26.77 1.74 6.54
N GLY A 369 -26.03 1.70 5.43
CA GLY A 369 -26.20 2.59 4.26
C GLY A 369 -25.36 3.87 4.30
N GLU A 370 -24.52 4.04 5.32
CA GLU A 370 -23.47 5.05 5.38
C GLU A 370 -22.25 4.65 4.56
N HIS A 371 -21.41 5.61 4.19
CA HIS A 371 -20.18 5.32 3.44
C HIS A 371 -18.97 5.80 4.24
N VAL A 372 -18.89 5.40 5.52
CA VAL A 372 -17.79 5.80 6.39
C VAL A 372 -16.51 5.17 5.89
N ILE A 373 -15.47 5.95 5.58
CA ILE A 373 -14.19 5.44 5.07
C ILE A 373 -13.11 5.45 6.15
N GLY A 374 -12.08 4.61 5.99
CA GLY A 374 -10.97 4.54 6.94
C GLY A 374 -10.29 5.89 7.21
N GLU A 375 -10.19 6.78 6.22
CA GLU A 375 -9.64 8.13 6.41
C GLU A 375 -10.48 8.97 7.38
N GLU A 376 -11.80 8.94 7.27
CA GLU A 376 -12.70 9.70 8.15
C GLU A 376 -12.58 9.22 9.59
N VAL A 377 -12.48 7.90 9.78
CA VAL A 377 -12.27 7.27 11.09
C VAL A 377 -10.90 7.63 11.66
N GLU A 378 -9.83 7.58 10.86
CA GLU A 378 -8.48 7.97 11.28
C GLU A 378 -8.38 9.46 11.64
N GLN A 379 -9.00 10.34 10.84
CA GLN A 379 -9.03 11.78 11.11
C GLN A 379 -9.86 12.10 12.36
N THR A 380 -11.02 11.46 12.51
CA THR A 380 -11.89 11.60 13.68
C THR A 380 -11.16 11.19 14.96
N LEU A 381 -10.45 10.05 14.92
CA LEU A 381 -9.63 9.62 16.05
C LEU A 381 -8.52 10.62 16.38
N ARG A 382 -7.86 11.16 15.35
CA ARG A 382 -6.80 12.15 15.52
C ARG A 382 -7.32 13.42 16.19
N GLU A 383 -8.50 13.89 15.81
CA GLU A 383 -9.12 15.07 16.43
C GLU A 383 -9.55 14.82 17.87
N ALA A 384 -10.14 13.66 18.15
CA ALA A 384 -10.46 13.26 19.51
C ALA A 384 -9.19 13.19 20.38
N MET A 385 -8.09 12.60 19.88
CA MET A 385 -6.79 12.62 20.58
C MET A 385 -6.21 14.03 20.74
N GLY A 386 -6.53 14.97 19.85
CA GLY A 386 -6.16 16.38 19.99
C GLY A 386 -6.91 17.09 21.13
N GLN A 387 -8.17 16.70 21.36
CA GLN A 387 -9.00 17.21 22.46
C GLN A 387 -8.67 16.55 23.81
N TYR A 388 -8.20 15.30 23.78
CA TYR A 388 -7.79 14.50 24.93
C TYR A 388 -6.31 14.13 24.83
N PRO A 389 -5.38 15.09 25.06
CA PRO A 389 -3.94 14.91 24.82
C PRO A 389 -3.28 13.88 25.75
N GLU A 390 -3.96 13.47 26.82
CA GLU A 390 -3.53 12.37 27.68
C GLU A 390 -3.78 10.98 27.08
N ALA A 391 -4.64 10.87 26.06
CA ALA A 391 -4.96 9.61 25.43
C ALA A 391 -3.88 9.19 24.42
N GLU A 392 -3.36 7.97 24.58
CA GLU A 392 -2.41 7.35 23.66
C GLU A 392 -3.02 6.06 23.12
N VAL A 393 -3.23 6.00 21.80
CA VAL A 393 -3.80 4.83 21.11
C VAL A 393 -2.67 3.98 20.52
N VAL A 394 -2.71 2.68 20.77
CA VAL A 394 -1.81 1.69 20.17
C VAL A 394 -2.38 1.21 18.85
N GLU A 395 -3.63 0.77 18.87
CA GLU A 395 -4.29 0.17 17.71
C GLU A 395 -5.81 0.28 17.84
N PHE A 396 -6.53 0.28 16.71
CA PHE A 396 -7.99 0.36 16.72
C PHE A 396 -8.62 -0.29 15.50
N THR A 397 -9.89 -0.70 15.64
CA THR A 397 -10.79 -1.05 14.55
C THR A 397 -12.20 -0.56 14.85
N VAL A 398 -12.97 -0.29 13.80
CA VAL A 398 -14.40 0.00 13.90
C VAL A 398 -15.18 -1.07 13.16
N ALA A 399 -16.26 -1.54 13.76
CA ALA A 399 -17.14 -2.56 13.19
C ALA A 399 -18.62 -2.19 13.43
N PRO A 400 -19.53 -2.61 12.53
CA PRO A 400 -20.95 -2.41 12.75
C PRO A 400 -21.43 -3.33 13.86
N ARG A 401 -22.37 -2.85 14.68
CA ARG A 401 -23.16 -3.68 15.60
C ARG A 401 -24.60 -3.63 15.14
N VAL A 402 -24.97 -4.52 14.23
CA VAL A 402 -26.34 -4.66 13.74
C VAL A 402 -27.15 -5.43 14.79
N SER A 403 -28.35 -4.95 15.09
CA SER A 403 -29.26 -5.68 15.97
C SER A 403 -30.66 -5.72 15.39
N ASP A 404 -31.26 -6.92 15.47
CA ASP A 404 -32.67 -7.16 15.16
C ASP A 404 -33.56 -7.00 16.41
N ASP A 405 -32.97 -6.74 17.58
CA ASP A 405 -33.67 -6.53 18.84
C ASP A 405 -33.98 -5.03 19.02
N PRO A 406 -35.27 -4.63 19.10
CA PRO A 406 -35.66 -3.24 19.35
C PRO A 406 -35.06 -2.63 20.64
N ALA A 407 -34.63 -3.46 21.60
CA ALA A 407 -34.00 -3.00 22.83
C ALA A 407 -32.49 -2.70 22.70
N VAL A 408 -31.83 -3.17 21.63
CA VAL A 408 -30.41 -2.96 21.39
C VAL A 408 -30.25 -2.22 20.08
N PRO A 409 -30.04 -0.89 20.07
CA PRO A 409 -30.00 -0.18 18.81
C PRO A 409 -28.70 -0.45 18.06
N SER A 410 -28.86 -0.53 16.74
CA SER A 410 -27.79 -0.59 15.76
C SER A 410 -26.85 0.61 15.90
N ARG A 411 -25.54 0.37 15.89
CA ARG A 411 -24.53 1.42 16.11
C ARG A 411 -23.17 1.01 15.57
N HIS A 412 -22.25 1.97 15.49
CA HIS A 412 -20.83 1.68 15.30
C HIS A 412 -20.21 1.26 16.62
N GLU A 413 -19.32 0.29 16.60
CA GLU A 413 -18.50 -0.07 17.75
C GLU A 413 -17.03 0.18 17.44
N TRP A 414 -16.43 1.08 18.21
CA TRP A 414 -15.02 1.45 18.15
C TRP A 414 -14.26 0.64 19.18
N LEU A 415 -13.44 -0.30 18.72
CA LEU A 415 -12.60 -1.11 19.60
C LEU A 415 -11.19 -0.54 19.58
N ILE A 416 -10.74 0.02 20.71
CA ILE A 416 -9.49 0.76 20.79
C ILE A 416 -8.59 0.17 21.88
N GLU A 417 -7.37 -0.23 21.49
CA GLU A 417 -6.31 -0.55 22.42
C GLU A 417 -5.55 0.72 22.78
N PHE A 418 -5.61 1.12 24.04
CA PHE A 418 -4.92 2.30 24.56
C PHE A 418 -3.59 1.93 25.22
N ALA A 419 -2.53 2.68 24.93
CA ALA A 419 -1.34 2.72 25.76
C ALA A 419 -1.63 3.52 27.04
N ARG A 420 -2.40 4.60 26.90
CA ARG A 420 -2.94 5.39 28.00
C ARG A 420 -4.38 5.78 27.66
N PRO A 421 -5.40 5.31 28.41
CA PRO A 421 -6.79 5.67 28.12
C PRO A 421 -7.07 7.13 28.51
N PRO A 422 -8.03 7.82 27.86
CA PRO A 422 -8.48 9.13 28.28
C PRO A 422 -9.08 9.08 29.68
N HIS A 423 -8.99 10.17 30.45
CA HIS A 423 -9.60 10.23 31.78
C HIS A 423 -11.14 10.18 31.72
N ASN A 424 -11.71 10.71 30.64
CA ASN A 424 -13.15 10.69 30.37
C ASN A 424 -13.45 9.91 29.08
N LEU A 425 -13.70 8.61 29.22
CA LEU A 425 -14.05 7.73 28.09
C LEU A 425 -15.36 8.13 27.40
N ALA A 426 -16.37 8.59 28.15
CA ALA A 426 -17.64 9.00 27.59
C ALA A 426 -17.49 10.25 26.71
N GLY A 427 -16.77 11.26 27.21
CA GLY A 427 -16.46 12.46 26.42
C GLY A 427 -15.59 12.16 25.19
N PHE A 428 -14.65 11.21 25.30
CA PHE A 428 -13.87 10.75 24.14
C PHE A 428 -14.78 10.11 23.08
N ALA A 429 -15.74 9.28 23.48
CA ALA A 429 -16.72 8.68 22.58
C ALA A 429 -17.60 9.74 21.91
N GLU A 430 -18.07 10.75 22.66
CA GLU A 430 -18.82 11.88 22.11
C GLU A 430 -18.02 12.68 21.09
N ALA A 431 -16.72 12.91 21.34
CA ALA A 431 -15.83 13.59 20.40
C ALA A 431 -15.61 12.78 19.11
N LEU A 432 -15.50 11.46 19.22
CA LEU A 432 -15.46 10.57 18.06
C LEU A 432 -16.77 10.64 17.26
N ASP A 433 -17.92 10.63 17.93
CA ASP A 433 -19.22 10.63 17.26
C ASP A 433 -19.44 11.96 16.54
N ALA A 434 -19.16 13.07 17.19
CA ALA A 434 -19.23 14.41 16.60
C ALA A 434 -18.26 14.58 15.41
N GLY A 435 -17.02 14.11 15.55
CA GLY A 435 -16.03 14.19 14.49
C GLY A 435 -16.39 13.37 13.25
N LEU A 436 -17.07 12.23 13.44
CA LEU A 436 -17.55 11.40 12.34
C LEU A 436 -18.79 12.01 11.67
N ARG A 437 -19.74 12.53 12.45
CA ARG A 437 -20.91 13.27 11.93
C ARG A 437 -20.53 14.47 11.08
N GLN A 438 -19.49 15.20 11.48
CA GLN A 438 -19.01 16.35 10.73
C GLN A 438 -18.44 15.97 9.35
N ARG A 439 -17.90 14.75 9.22
CA ARG A 439 -17.21 14.29 8.00
C ARG A 439 -18.10 13.51 7.06
N ASN A 440 -19.00 12.71 7.62
CA ASN A 440 -19.81 11.80 6.86
C ASN A 440 -21.30 12.16 7.02
N VAL A 441 -21.84 12.86 6.02
CA VAL A 441 -23.23 13.32 6.00
C VAL A 441 -24.22 12.16 6.13
N TYR A 442 -23.92 11.00 5.52
CA TYR A 442 -24.77 9.82 5.64
C TYR A 442 -24.79 9.26 7.07
N TYR A 443 -23.66 9.24 7.76
CA TYR A 443 -23.60 8.85 9.17
C TYR A 443 -24.43 9.81 10.06
N ASP A 444 -24.35 11.12 9.80
CA ASP A 444 -25.14 12.13 10.50
C ASP A 444 -26.65 11.98 10.25
N ASP A 445 -27.05 11.69 9.00
CA ASP A 445 -28.43 11.43 8.62
C ASP A 445 -29.00 10.18 9.30
N LEU A 446 -28.20 9.10 9.39
CA LEU A 446 -28.61 7.87 10.07
C LEU A 446 -28.80 8.07 11.58
N LEU A 447 -27.98 8.88 12.23
CA LEU A 447 -28.14 9.25 13.63
C LEU A 447 -29.34 10.17 13.84
N SER A 448 -29.50 11.19 12.99
CA SER A 448 -30.60 12.16 13.07
C SER A 448 -31.96 11.50 12.78
N GLY A 449 -31.97 10.49 11.91
CA GLY A 449 -33.13 9.65 11.61
C GLY A 449 -33.42 8.56 12.64
N ASN A 450 -32.64 8.46 13.73
CA ASN A 450 -32.70 7.39 14.75
C ASN A 450 -32.57 5.97 14.17
N ILE A 451 -31.92 5.82 13.02
CA ILE A 451 -31.59 4.52 12.42
C ILE A 451 -30.35 3.93 13.13
N LEU A 452 -29.41 4.80 13.51
CA LEU A 452 -28.29 4.49 14.37
C LEU A 452 -28.44 5.13 15.75
N ALA A 453 -27.93 4.45 16.77
CA ALA A 453 -27.57 5.06 18.04
C ALA A 453 -26.13 5.57 18.01
N PRO A 454 -25.77 6.52 18.91
CA PRO A 454 -24.40 6.98 19.06
C PRO A 454 -23.41 5.82 19.19
N LEU A 455 -22.20 6.03 18.68
CA LEU A 455 -21.18 4.99 18.68
C LEU A 455 -20.92 4.44 20.09
N LEU A 456 -20.52 3.17 20.13
CA LEU A 456 -20.05 2.49 21.33
C LEU A 456 -18.52 2.46 21.31
N LEU A 457 -17.89 3.04 22.32
CA LEU A 457 -16.46 2.92 22.55
C LEU A 457 -16.17 1.74 23.47
N THR A 458 -15.41 0.75 22.98
CA THR A 458 -14.99 -0.45 23.71
C THR A 458 -13.47 -0.44 23.89
N PRO A 459 -12.95 -0.11 25.08
CA PRO A 459 -11.52 -0.22 25.38
C PRO A 459 -11.06 -1.68 25.37
N LEU A 460 -9.97 -1.96 24.67
CA LEU A 460 -9.36 -3.28 24.60
C LEU A 460 -8.17 -3.42 25.57
N PRO A 461 -7.95 -4.61 26.14
CA PRO A 461 -6.77 -4.88 26.96
C PRO A 461 -5.49 -4.81 26.13
N ALA A 462 -4.39 -4.36 26.75
CA ALA A 462 -3.08 -4.28 26.09
C ALA A 462 -2.70 -5.60 25.39
N GLY A 463 -2.19 -5.50 24.16
CA GLY A 463 -1.85 -6.62 23.29
C GLY A 463 -3.04 -7.39 22.70
N ALA A 464 -4.27 -6.87 22.75
CA ALA A 464 -5.45 -7.54 22.18
C ALA A 464 -5.28 -7.82 20.68
N PHE A 465 -4.87 -6.81 19.91
CA PHE A 465 -4.66 -6.98 18.48
C PHE A 465 -3.51 -7.95 18.19
N GLN A 466 -2.44 -7.90 18.99
CA GLN A 466 -1.32 -8.84 18.85
C GLN A 466 -1.74 -10.29 19.13
N ARG A 467 -2.50 -10.53 20.21
CA ARG A 467 -3.01 -11.87 20.55
C ARG A 467 -3.94 -12.41 19.47
N TYR A 468 -4.86 -11.57 18.97
CA TYR A 468 -5.77 -11.97 17.90
C TYR A 468 -5.01 -12.27 16.60
N MET A 469 -4.08 -11.41 16.19
CA MET A 469 -3.27 -11.65 15.00
C MET A 469 -2.41 -12.90 15.12
N LYS A 470 -1.95 -13.24 16.34
CA LYS A 470 -1.25 -14.48 16.66
C LYS A 470 -2.15 -15.71 16.55
N SER A 471 -3.37 -15.67 17.08
CA SER A 471 -4.31 -16.80 17.01
C SER A 471 -4.72 -17.12 15.57
N GLN A 472 -4.75 -16.10 14.70
CA GLN A 472 -5.02 -16.26 13.27
C GLN A 472 -3.80 -16.75 12.45
N GLY A 473 -2.64 -16.99 13.08
CA GLY A 473 -1.40 -17.31 12.37
C GLY A 473 -0.90 -16.18 11.47
N LYS A 474 -1.35 -14.94 11.72
CA LYS A 474 -1.10 -13.75 10.88
C LYS A 474 -0.08 -12.80 11.48
N LEU A 475 0.45 -13.09 12.68
CA LEU A 475 1.55 -12.35 13.28
C LEU A 475 2.82 -12.51 12.42
N GLY A 476 3.43 -11.40 11.99
CA GLY A 476 4.65 -11.42 11.16
C GLY A 476 4.41 -11.51 9.63
N GLY A 477 3.16 -11.58 9.15
CA GLY A 477 2.81 -11.45 7.73
C GLY A 477 2.49 -10.00 7.31
N GLN A 478 2.40 -9.72 5.99
CA GLN A 478 1.83 -8.46 5.43
C GLN A 478 0.32 -8.27 5.74
N ASN A 479 -0.16 -8.80 6.86
CA ASN A 479 -1.54 -8.74 7.26
C ASN A 479 -1.73 -7.46 8.08
N LYS A 480 -2.29 -6.42 7.45
CA LYS A 480 -2.72 -5.22 8.15
C LYS A 480 -3.98 -5.55 8.95
N VAL A 481 -4.08 -5.06 10.19
CA VAL A 481 -5.35 -5.05 10.93
C VAL A 481 -6.29 -4.11 10.16
N PRO A 482 -7.45 -4.58 9.68
CA PRO A 482 -8.46 -3.71 9.10
C PRO A 482 -8.87 -2.64 10.12
N ARG A 483 -8.76 -1.36 9.76
CA ARG A 483 -9.25 -0.23 10.59
C ARG A 483 -10.76 -0.17 10.66
N LEU A 484 -11.39 -0.77 9.67
CA LEU A 484 -12.80 -0.71 9.40
C LEU A 484 -13.20 -2.02 8.71
N SER A 485 -14.27 -2.64 9.19
CA SER A 485 -14.84 -3.85 8.58
C SER A 485 -16.35 -3.71 8.44
N ASN A 486 -16.92 -4.36 7.44
CA ASN A 486 -18.38 -4.53 7.29
C ASN A 486 -18.91 -5.78 8.02
N ASP A 487 -18.01 -6.63 8.48
CA ASP A 487 -18.34 -7.79 9.31
C ASP A 487 -17.80 -7.62 10.74
N ARG A 488 -18.26 -8.48 11.65
CA ARG A 488 -17.82 -8.50 13.05
C ARG A 488 -16.74 -9.53 13.34
N GLN A 489 -16.19 -10.22 12.33
CA GLN A 489 -15.27 -11.33 12.57
C GLN A 489 -14.01 -10.89 13.33
N LEU A 490 -13.48 -9.71 13.00
CA LEU A 490 -12.36 -9.09 13.71
C LEU A 490 -12.78 -8.62 15.11
N ALA A 491 -13.92 -7.92 15.22
CA ALA A 491 -14.40 -7.37 16.48
C ALA A 491 -14.69 -8.49 17.51
N GLU A 492 -15.39 -9.55 17.12
CA GLU A 492 -15.68 -10.71 17.97
C GLU A 492 -14.41 -11.42 18.40
N GLY A 493 -13.42 -11.53 17.51
CA GLY A 493 -12.14 -12.12 17.85
C GLY A 493 -11.26 -11.27 18.78
N LEU A 494 -11.51 -9.96 18.87
CA LEU A 494 -10.86 -9.07 19.84
C LEU A 494 -11.59 -9.02 21.18
N LEU A 495 -12.89 -9.32 21.19
CA LEU A 495 -13.75 -9.33 22.38
C LEU A 495 -13.73 -10.68 23.11
N GLY A 496 -13.39 -11.77 22.42
CA GLY A 496 -13.17 -13.12 22.98
C GLY A 496 -11.74 -13.33 23.46
#